data_AF-A0AAU9WZ96-F1
#
_entry.id   AF-A0AAU9WZ96-F1
#
_cell.length_a   1.000
_cell.length_b   1.000
_cell.length_c   1.000
_cell.angle_alpha   90.00
_cell.angle_beta   90.00
_cell.angle_gamma   90.00
#
_symmetry.space_group_name_H-M   'P 1'
#
loop_
_entity.id
_entity.type
_entity.pdbx_description
1 polymer ?
#
loop_
_entity_poly.entity_id
_entity_poly.type
_entity_poly.pdbx_seq_one_letter_code
_entity_poly.pdbx_strand_id
1 'polypeptide(L)'
;MTRVAQSVSRFDLILLSDLKLSLLFLGFLQLSLYQQGESSLLGHVDVSEQTSVWNTLSICPTGFTNNQNTGEKLLSVVGKGIGLSFTVQITEGASEIALDKPQTVNVRGDEVCVFQFIPPQGISDKQLDITATSESKVAAYLKVSQNCKEVDVQKDLESIDYKKESLRLSFATKGRITLSRVSIPPLTDSVPKWFIGIGLKNPSSDVKLSESKSVKLRLTRSFDYNYAAPICALFFVLFLVGILVSVIACFLFEEPLTQVKPGEGDQFNNNADLTCRGFFVEMLKVISYHWFSFGPKTFSYITGIVGNVLMVGAFQFVFANWDTMIQNGDRDNCYYNDFCYRVANHDIPFNLMLSNLTYIVHSLILVVWVLILETKVNVRCQSGRDALEATAIKKRYCFSIGYAFSWGLVFEGLFSTLYHFCPSRFTFQFDSAFMFIIAGLTVLLLYNGIE
;
A
#
# COMPACT_ATOMS: atom_id res chain seq x y z
N MET A 1 -56.72 -24.46 6.51
CA MET A 1 -57.87 -23.71 7.04
C MET A 1 -57.38 -22.86 8.19
N THR A 2 -57.18 -21.56 7.98
CA THR A 2 -56.62 -20.68 9.03
C THR A 2 -57.43 -19.39 9.03
N ARG A 3 -58.12 -19.16 10.16
CA ARG A 3 -59.03 -18.04 10.41
C ARG A 3 -58.24 -16.74 10.54
N VAL A 4 -58.67 -15.70 9.80
CA VAL A 4 -58.26 -14.32 10.04
C VAL A 4 -59.27 -13.71 11.03
N ALA A 5 -58.80 -13.26 12.18
CA ALA A 5 -59.59 -12.50 13.13
C ALA A 5 -59.58 -11.01 12.72
N GLN A 6 -60.74 -10.47 12.37
CA GLN A 6 -60.95 -9.03 12.22
C GLN A 6 -61.39 -8.44 13.57
N SER A 7 -60.58 -7.54 14.11
CA SER A 7 -60.96 -6.65 15.21
C SER A 7 -61.39 -5.31 14.60
N VAL A 8 -62.67 -4.98 14.72
CA VAL A 8 -63.24 -3.69 14.32
C VAL A 8 -63.30 -2.78 15.56
N SER A 9 -62.58 -1.67 15.54
CA SER A 9 -62.75 -0.56 16.50
C SER A 9 -63.44 0.61 15.78
N ARG A 10 -64.64 0.98 16.27
CA ARG A 10 -65.36 2.20 15.90
C ARG A 10 -64.63 3.42 16.45
N PHE A 11 -64.51 4.47 15.65
CA PHE A 11 -64.28 5.83 16.12
C PHE A 11 -65.42 6.72 15.59
N ASP A 12 -66.08 7.42 16.50
CA ASP A 12 -67.11 8.42 16.19
C ASP A 12 -66.45 9.69 15.63
N LEU A 13 -66.96 10.18 14.50
CA LEU A 13 -66.48 11.36 13.81
C LEU A 13 -67.34 12.57 14.21
N ILE A 14 -66.75 13.59 14.82
CA ILE A 14 -67.37 14.91 14.97
C ILE A 14 -67.09 15.71 13.69
N LEU A 15 -68.16 16.13 13.02
CA LEU A 15 -68.16 16.96 11.83
C LEU A 15 -67.62 18.37 12.13
N LEU A 16 -66.60 18.79 11.38
CA LEU A 16 -66.33 20.20 11.06
C LEU A 16 -66.09 20.30 9.55
N SER A 17 -66.85 21.19 8.94
CA SER A 17 -67.04 21.41 7.51
C SER A 17 -65.80 21.94 6.79
N ASP A 18 -65.63 21.47 5.55
CA ASP A 18 -64.81 22.03 4.47
C ASP A 18 -63.29 22.08 4.66
N LEU A 19 -62.67 20.90 4.62
CA LEU A 19 -61.30 20.75 4.12
C LEU A 19 -61.26 19.63 3.08
N LYS A 20 -60.95 19.98 1.83
CA LYS A 20 -60.72 19.03 0.74
C LYS A 20 -59.37 18.34 0.99
N LEU A 21 -59.35 17.40 1.94
CA LEU A 21 -58.19 16.58 2.26
C LEU A 21 -58.02 15.53 1.16
N SER A 22 -57.21 15.86 0.15
CA SER A 22 -56.69 14.87 -0.79
C SER A 22 -55.70 13.98 -0.03
N LEU A 23 -56.22 13.02 0.74
CA LEU A 23 -55.44 11.89 1.25
C LEU A 23 -55.02 11.04 0.05
N LEU A 24 -53.89 11.41 -0.56
CA LEU A 24 -53.08 10.47 -1.33
C LEU A 24 -52.65 9.40 -0.32
N PHE A 25 -53.34 8.26 -0.31
CA PHE A 25 -52.89 7.09 0.41
C PHE A 25 -51.62 6.58 -0.28
N LEU A 26 -50.48 7.16 0.07
CA LEU A 26 -49.16 6.59 -0.18
C LEU A 26 -49.13 5.25 0.55
N GLY A 27 -49.18 4.17 -0.22
CA GLY A 27 -49.11 2.84 0.35
C GLY A 27 -47.69 2.52 0.79
N PHE A 28 -47.55 1.74 1.86
CA PHE A 28 -46.25 1.27 2.34
C PHE A 28 -46.21 -0.25 2.40
N LEU A 29 -45.01 -0.81 2.27
CA LEU A 29 -44.70 -2.22 2.45
C LEU A 29 -43.48 -2.34 3.35
N GLN A 30 -43.65 -3.04 4.47
CA GLN A 30 -42.62 -3.35 5.44
C GLN A 30 -42.41 -4.86 5.45
N LEU A 31 -41.19 -5.27 5.15
CA LEU A 31 -40.74 -6.67 5.23
C LEU A 31 -39.80 -6.79 6.42
N SER A 32 -40.06 -7.75 7.31
CA SER A 32 -39.20 -8.02 8.47
C SER A 32 -38.89 -9.51 8.55
N LEU A 33 -37.61 -9.86 8.65
CA LEU A 33 -37.18 -11.26 8.81
C LEU A 33 -36.80 -11.53 10.27
N TYR A 34 -37.29 -12.64 10.81
CA TYR A 34 -37.05 -13.09 12.17
C TYR A 34 -36.43 -14.49 12.19
N GLN A 35 -35.67 -14.79 13.24
CA GLN A 35 -35.16 -16.13 13.53
C GLN A 35 -36.05 -16.80 14.57
N GLN A 36 -36.55 -18.01 14.31
CA GLN A 36 -37.36 -18.72 15.30
C GLN A 36 -36.51 -19.07 16.55
N GLY A 37 -36.92 -18.58 17.71
CA GLY A 37 -36.27 -18.83 19.01
C GLY A 37 -35.61 -17.59 19.64
N GLU A 38 -35.18 -16.63 18.83
CA GLU A 38 -34.71 -15.31 19.28
C GLU A 38 -35.64 -14.24 18.69
N SER A 39 -36.22 -13.39 19.52
CA SER A 39 -36.99 -12.21 19.07
C SER A 39 -36.09 -11.12 18.43
N SER A 40 -34.93 -11.49 17.90
CA SER A 40 -34.01 -10.62 17.19
C SER A 40 -34.44 -10.45 15.73
N LEU A 41 -34.71 -9.21 15.35
CA LEU A 41 -34.90 -8.80 13.95
C LEU A 41 -33.60 -9.05 13.17
N LEU A 42 -33.65 -9.93 12.16
CA LEU A 42 -32.51 -10.22 11.29
C LEU A 42 -32.30 -9.14 10.22
N GLY A 43 -33.37 -8.43 9.85
CA GLY A 43 -33.34 -7.41 8.83
C GLY A 43 -34.73 -6.89 8.52
N HIS A 44 -34.82 -5.63 8.08
CA HIS A 44 -36.08 -5.02 7.65
C HIS A 44 -35.88 -4.23 6.35
N VAL A 45 -36.90 -4.23 5.48
CA VAL A 45 -36.96 -3.42 4.27
C VAL A 45 -38.28 -2.67 4.28
N ASP A 46 -38.20 -1.34 4.26
CA ASP A 46 -39.37 -0.47 4.14
C ASP A 46 -39.41 0.13 2.72
N VAL A 47 -40.55 -0.01 2.05
CA VAL A 47 -40.82 0.53 0.72
C VAL A 47 -42.05 1.43 0.82
N SER A 48 -41.84 2.73 0.71
CA SER A 48 -42.89 3.76 0.79
C SER A 48 -43.23 4.40 -0.56
N GLU A 49 -42.43 4.15 -1.61
CA GLU A 49 -42.61 4.73 -2.95
C GLU A 49 -42.58 3.65 -4.04
N GLN A 50 -43.31 3.89 -5.13
CA GLN A 50 -43.37 2.98 -6.28
C GLN A 50 -42.08 3.07 -7.11
N THR A 51 -41.10 2.22 -6.83
CA THR A 51 -39.82 2.17 -7.56
C THR A 51 -39.75 0.99 -8.53
N SER A 52 -39.27 1.21 -9.75
CA SER A 52 -38.97 0.15 -10.73
C SER A 52 -37.65 -0.61 -10.45
N VAL A 53 -36.97 -0.24 -9.36
CA VAL A 53 -35.66 -0.77 -8.95
C VAL A 53 -35.88 -1.75 -7.80
N TRP A 54 -35.26 -2.93 -7.88
CA TRP A 54 -35.25 -3.91 -6.80
C TRP A 54 -34.49 -3.35 -5.59
N ASN A 55 -35.13 -3.36 -4.41
CA ASN A 55 -34.45 -3.15 -3.14
C ASN A 55 -34.00 -4.52 -2.60
N THR A 56 -32.70 -4.69 -2.36
CA THR A 56 -32.10 -5.98 -1.99
C THR A 56 -31.48 -5.88 -0.62
N LEU A 57 -31.95 -6.71 0.32
CA LEU A 57 -31.33 -6.87 1.63
C LEU A 57 -30.61 -8.22 1.69
N SER A 58 -29.29 -8.19 1.80
CA SER A 58 -28.48 -9.38 2.03
C SER A 58 -28.37 -9.63 3.53
N ILE A 59 -28.75 -10.82 4.00
CA ILE A 59 -28.66 -11.18 5.42
C ILE A 59 -27.67 -12.32 5.55
N CYS A 60 -26.61 -12.10 6.33
CA CYS A 60 -25.64 -13.14 6.62
C CYS A 60 -26.26 -14.29 7.42
N PRO A 61 -26.04 -15.56 7.03
CA PRO A 61 -26.50 -16.69 7.82
C PRO A 61 -25.80 -16.68 9.20
N THR A 62 -26.58 -16.79 10.27
CA THR A 62 -26.06 -17.07 11.61
C THR A 62 -25.41 -18.46 11.61
N GLY A 63 -24.16 -18.53 12.08
CA GLY A 63 -23.22 -19.62 11.80
C GLY A 63 -23.62 -21.03 12.23
N PHE A 64 -22.85 -21.98 11.69
CA PHE A 64 -22.77 -23.38 12.05
C PHE A 64 -22.67 -23.60 13.57
N THR A 65 -23.69 -24.22 14.15
CA THR A 65 -23.55 -25.07 15.34
C THR A 65 -23.90 -26.49 14.94
N ASN A 66 -22.98 -27.41 15.22
CA ASN A 66 -23.13 -28.85 15.05
C ASN A 66 -24.57 -29.33 15.35
N ASN A 67 -25.21 -29.96 14.36
CA ASN A 67 -26.34 -30.89 14.54
C ASN A 67 -27.52 -30.44 15.43
N GLN A 68 -27.83 -29.14 15.51
CA GLN A 68 -29.11 -28.70 16.04
C GLN A 68 -29.80 -27.76 15.07
N ASN A 69 -30.99 -28.18 14.65
CA ASN A 69 -31.92 -27.54 13.74
C ASN A 69 -31.74 -26.03 13.69
N THR A 70 -31.31 -25.51 12.52
CA THR A 70 -31.53 -24.11 12.17
C THR A 70 -33.03 -23.85 12.32
N GLY A 71 -33.42 -23.10 13.36
CA GLY A 71 -34.81 -22.68 13.55
C GLY A 71 -35.34 -22.04 12.27
N GLU A 72 -36.63 -22.23 11.98
CA GLU A 72 -37.24 -21.70 10.76
C GLU A 72 -37.07 -20.17 10.72
N LYS A 73 -36.78 -19.62 9.54
CA LYS A 73 -36.76 -18.17 9.34
C LYS A 73 -38.18 -17.71 9.05
N LEU A 74 -38.66 -16.72 9.78
CA LEU A 74 -40.02 -16.20 9.65
C LEU A 74 -39.98 -14.86 8.92
N LEU A 75 -40.68 -14.75 7.79
CA LEU A 75 -40.86 -13.48 7.08
C LEU A 75 -42.21 -12.87 7.44
N SER A 76 -42.18 -11.68 8.05
CA SER A 76 -43.36 -10.84 8.25
C SER A 76 -43.45 -9.82 7.12
N VAL A 77 -44.62 -9.73 6.51
CA VAL A 77 -44.91 -8.75 5.45
C VAL A 77 -46.12 -7.94 5.89
N VAL A 78 -45.91 -6.65 6.13
CA VAL A 78 -46.94 -5.71 6.58
C VAL A 78 -47.05 -4.61 5.53
N GLY A 79 -48.20 -4.46 4.90
CA GLY A 79 -48.40 -3.39 3.92
C GLY A 79 -49.82 -2.83 3.94
N LYS A 80 -49.95 -1.56 3.54
CA LYS A 80 -51.23 -0.87 3.43
C LYS A 80 -51.24 -0.06 2.14
N GLY A 81 -52.20 -0.29 1.26
CA GLY A 81 -52.39 0.48 0.03
C GLY A 81 -53.34 -0.23 -0.95
N ILE A 82 -54.08 0.52 -1.77
CA ILE A 82 -55.02 -0.03 -2.75
C ILE A 82 -54.26 -0.26 -4.06
N GLY A 83 -54.25 -1.50 -4.58
CA GLY A 83 -53.68 -1.82 -5.89
C GLY A 83 -52.16 -2.08 -5.93
N LEU A 84 -51.50 -2.28 -4.78
CA LEU A 84 -50.09 -2.63 -4.72
C LEU A 84 -49.88 -4.12 -5.04
N SER A 85 -49.12 -4.40 -6.11
CA SER A 85 -48.55 -5.72 -6.38
C SER A 85 -47.05 -5.65 -6.11
N PHE A 86 -46.54 -6.50 -5.24
CA PHE A 86 -45.13 -6.60 -4.93
C PHE A 86 -44.63 -8.02 -5.24
N THR A 87 -43.40 -8.11 -5.74
CA THR A 87 -42.70 -9.38 -5.92
C THR A 87 -41.56 -9.44 -4.93
N VAL A 88 -41.58 -10.45 -4.06
CA VAL A 88 -40.49 -10.71 -3.12
C VAL A 88 -39.77 -11.95 -3.62
N GLN A 89 -38.49 -11.80 -3.95
CA GLN A 89 -37.63 -12.92 -4.31
C GLN A 89 -36.70 -13.20 -3.13
N ILE A 90 -36.82 -14.39 -2.55
CA ILE A 90 -35.92 -14.87 -1.50
C ILE A 90 -34.95 -15.83 -2.16
N THR A 91 -33.67 -15.46 -2.20
CA THR A 91 -32.59 -16.32 -2.68
C THR A 91 -31.77 -16.81 -1.50
N GLU A 92 -31.55 -18.13 -1.43
CA GLU A 92 -30.61 -18.70 -0.46
C GLU A 92 -29.18 -18.46 -0.92
N GLY A 93 -28.49 -17.53 -0.27
CA GLY A 93 -27.08 -17.19 -0.53
C GLY A 93 -26.89 -15.74 -0.98
N ALA A 94 -25.71 -15.20 -0.71
CA ALA A 94 -25.32 -13.90 -1.24
C ALA A 94 -25.08 -14.00 -2.76
N SER A 95 -25.15 -12.87 -3.46
CA SER A 95 -24.87 -12.82 -4.90
C SER A 95 -23.49 -13.40 -5.18
N GLU A 96 -23.42 -14.47 -5.97
CA GLU A 96 -22.16 -15.11 -6.31
C GLU A 96 -21.41 -14.29 -7.36
N ILE A 97 -20.13 -14.02 -7.09
CA ILE A 97 -19.24 -13.38 -8.05
C ILE A 97 -18.27 -14.41 -8.62
N ALA A 98 -18.20 -14.46 -9.95
CA ALA A 98 -17.30 -15.35 -10.66
C ALA A 98 -15.96 -14.66 -10.96
N LEU A 99 -14.90 -15.47 -11.04
CA LEU A 99 -13.57 -15.00 -11.45
C LEU A 99 -13.62 -14.39 -12.87
N ASP A 100 -12.93 -13.28 -13.07
CA ASP A 100 -12.80 -12.54 -14.34
C ASP A 100 -14.10 -12.01 -14.97
N LYS A 101 -15.25 -12.18 -14.30
CA LYS A 101 -16.54 -11.61 -14.70
C LYS A 101 -16.86 -10.41 -13.81
N PRO A 102 -16.76 -9.16 -14.31
CA PRO A 102 -17.06 -8.00 -13.49
C PRO A 102 -18.56 -7.89 -13.21
N GLN A 103 -18.89 -7.46 -12.00
CA GLN A 103 -20.26 -7.22 -11.56
C GLN A 103 -20.41 -5.75 -11.15
N THR A 104 -21.46 -5.09 -11.64
CA THR A 104 -21.76 -3.71 -11.28
C THR A 104 -22.88 -3.69 -10.25
N VAL A 105 -22.70 -2.92 -9.18
CA VAL A 105 -23.66 -2.76 -8.10
C VAL A 105 -23.84 -1.28 -7.76
N ASN A 106 -25.05 -0.88 -7.38
CA ASN A 106 -25.32 0.46 -6.90
C ASN A 106 -25.50 0.40 -5.38
N VAL A 107 -24.57 0.98 -4.65
CA VAL A 107 -24.60 1.08 -3.18
C VAL A 107 -25.32 2.38 -2.81
N ARG A 108 -26.27 2.34 -1.88
CA ARG A 108 -27.12 3.49 -1.51
C ARG A 108 -27.22 3.64 0.00
N GLY A 109 -27.16 4.88 0.49
CA GLY A 109 -27.34 5.19 1.91
C GLY A 109 -26.45 4.33 2.83
N ASP A 110 -27.04 3.75 3.86
CA ASP A 110 -26.37 2.89 4.85
C ASP A 110 -26.41 1.38 4.49
N GLU A 111 -26.74 1.05 3.25
CA GLU A 111 -26.75 -0.35 2.80
C GLU A 111 -25.35 -0.87 2.49
N VAL A 112 -25.09 -2.12 2.88
CA VAL A 112 -23.88 -2.85 2.51
C VAL A 112 -24.22 -3.94 1.50
N CYS A 113 -23.61 -3.90 0.33
CA CYS A 113 -23.74 -4.94 -0.67
C CYS A 113 -22.75 -6.07 -0.37
N VAL A 114 -23.26 -7.28 -0.14
CA VAL A 114 -22.45 -8.47 0.15
C VAL A 114 -22.46 -9.45 -1.02
N PHE A 115 -21.27 -9.91 -1.40
CA PHE A 115 -21.03 -10.91 -2.45
C PHE A 115 -20.35 -12.13 -1.87
N GLN A 116 -20.66 -13.30 -2.42
CA GLN A 116 -19.99 -14.56 -2.11
C GLN A 116 -19.07 -14.97 -3.26
N PHE A 117 -17.87 -15.44 -2.93
CA PHE A 117 -16.95 -16.04 -3.87
C PHE A 117 -16.62 -17.46 -3.42
N ILE A 118 -16.77 -18.43 -4.32
CA ILE A 118 -16.35 -19.82 -4.13
C ILE A 118 -15.04 -20.02 -4.90
N PRO A 119 -13.89 -20.19 -4.22
CA PRO A 119 -12.62 -20.33 -4.90
C PRO A 119 -12.55 -21.64 -5.70
N PRO A 120 -12.05 -21.61 -6.94
CA PRO A 120 -11.74 -22.83 -7.70
C PRO A 120 -10.51 -23.54 -7.11
N GLN A 121 -10.30 -24.80 -7.48
CA GLN A 121 -9.10 -25.54 -7.10
C GLN A 121 -7.82 -24.87 -7.61
N GLY A 122 -6.77 -24.85 -6.80
CA GLY A 122 -5.48 -24.23 -7.13
C GLY A 122 -5.55 -22.70 -7.13
N ILE A 123 -6.45 -22.10 -6.33
CA ILE A 123 -6.53 -20.65 -6.19
C ILE A 123 -5.28 -20.11 -5.51
N SER A 124 -4.69 -20.89 -4.60
CA SER A 124 -3.55 -20.51 -3.78
C SER A 124 -2.22 -20.39 -4.54
N ASP A 125 -2.11 -20.95 -5.75
CA ASP A 125 -0.92 -20.88 -6.61
C ASP A 125 -0.57 -19.45 -7.06
N LYS A 126 -1.56 -18.55 -7.04
CA LYS A 126 -1.42 -17.15 -7.44
C LYS A 126 -2.12 -16.23 -6.45
N GLN A 127 -1.76 -14.97 -6.48
CA GLN A 127 -2.48 -13.93 -5.76
C GLN A 127 -3.86 -13.68 -6.39
N LEU A 128 -4.84 -13.29 -5.56
CA LEU A 128 -6.19 -12.92 -5.97
C LEU A 128 -6.43 -11.43 -5.71
N ASP A 129 -6.62 -10.66 -6.76
CA ASP A 129 -6.92 -9.23 -6.67
C ASP A 129 -8.44 -9.03 -6.67
N ILE A 130 -8.96 -8.40 -5.62
CA ILE A 130 -10.35 -7.94 -5.51
C ILE A 130 -10.34 -6.45 -5.77
N THR A 131 -10.80 -6.03 -6.94
CA THR A 131 -10.76 -4.63 -7.38
C THR A 131 -12.16 -4.03 -7.45
N ALA A 132 -12.38 -2.93 -6.75
CA ALA A 132 -13.57 -2.10 -6.85
C ALA A 132 -13.24 -0.80 -7.61
N THR A 133 -14.07 -0.44 -8.59
CA THR A 133 -13.91 0.76 -9.42
C THR A 133 -15.21 1.54 -9.50
N SER A 134 -15.14 2.87 -9.48
CA SER A 134 -16.28 3.77 -9.58
C SER A 134 -15.85 5.09 -10.21
N GLU A 135 -16.75 5.72 -10.96
CA GLU A 135 -16.56 7.07 -11.51
C GLU A 135 -16.84 8.16 -10.46
N SER A 136 -17.57 7.81 -9.40
CA SER A 136 -17.90 8.73 -8.31
C SER A 136 -16.72 8.93 -7.35
N LYS A 137 -16.58 10.14 -6.83
CA LYS A 137 -15.58 10.50 -5.81
C LYS A 137 -16.04 10.24 -4.38
N VAL A 138 -17.29 9.83 -4.17
CA VAL A 138 -17.84 9.49 -2.85
C VAL A 138 -17.03 8.35 -2.25
N ALA A 139 -16.62 8.46 -0.99
CA ALA A 139 -15.83 7.43 -0.34
C ALA A 139 -16.68 6.19 -0.02
N ALA A 140 -16.09 5.01 -0.20
CA ALA A 140 -16.71 3.72 0.11
C ALA A 140 -15.67 2.80 0.77
N TYR A 141 -16.14 1.78 1.47
CA TYR A 141 -15.31 0.71 2.01
C TYR A 141 -15.43 -0.54 1.16
N LEU A 142 -14.30 -1.22 1.02
CA LEU A 142 -14.21 -2.60 0.53
C LEU A 142 -13.75 -3.46 1.70
N LYS A 143 -14.54 -4.47 2.07
CA LYS A 143 -14.21 -5.44 3.12
C LYS A 143 -14.19 -6.84 2.56
N VAL A 144 -13.27 -7.66 3.03
CA VAL A 144 -13.12 -9.06 2.60
C VAL A 144 -12.89 -9.93 3.84
N SER A 145 -13.68 -10.99 3.99
CA SER A 145 -13.55 -11.93 5.11
C SER A 145 -14.00 -13.34 4.71
N GLN A 146 -13.62 -14.32 5.52
CA GLN A 146 -14.15 -15.68 5.48
C GLN A 146 -15.47 -15.79 6.26
N ASN A 147 -15.79 -14.80 7.10
CA ASN A 147 -17.02 -14.71 7.88
C ASN A 147 -17.93 -13.62 7.30
N CYS A 148 -19.17 -13.98 6.96
CA CYS A 148 -20.13 -13.05 6.38
C CYS A 148 -20.45 -11.89 7.35
N LYS A 149 -20.55 -12.16 8.67
CA LYS A 149 -20.92 -11.13 9.65
C LYS A 149 -19.92 -9.96 9.67
N GLU A 150 -18.63 -10.24 9.45
CA GLU A 150 -17.56 -9.23 9.44
C GLU A 150 -17.68 -8.22 8.29
N VAL A 151 -18.25 -8.65 7.16
CA VAL A 151 -18.44 -7.76 6.00
C VAL A 151 -19.76 -7.00 6.04
N ASP A 152 -20.74 -7.48 6.82
CA ASP A 152 -22.13 -6.99 6.91
C ASP A 152 -22.34 -5.96 8.03
N VAL A 153 -21.30 -5.62 8.81
CA VAL A 153 -21.47 -4.75 9.99
C VAL A 153 -21.79 -3.30 9.59
N GLN A 154 -23.07 -2.95 9.68
CA GLN A 154 -23.65 -1.60 9.67
C GLN A 154 -23.28 -0.74 10.88
N LYS A 155 -22.76 -1.32 11.96
CA LYS A 155 -22.43 -0.61 13.20
C LYS A 155 -21.00 -0.07 13.19
N ASP A 156 -20.90 1.24 13.36
CA ASP A 156 -19.73 2.05 13.73
C ASP A 156 -18.37 1.41 13.43
N LEU A 157 -17.83 1.79 12.28
CA LEU A 157 -16.49 1.51 11.78
C LEU A 157 -15.34 1.92 12.74
N GLU A 158 -15.68 2.54 13.88
CA GLU A 158 -14.76 3.07 14.89
C GLU A 158 -14.53 2.13 16.09
N SER A 159 -15.34 1.08 16.31
CA SER A 159 -15.24 0.28 17.56
C SER A 159 -15.30 -1.25 17.42
N ILE A 160 -14.80 -1.83 16.33
CA ILE A 160 -14.78 -3.29 16.16
C ILE A 160 -13.36 -3.81 16.49
N ASP A 161 -13.28 -4.74 17.44
CA ASP A 161 -12.07 -5.49 17.83
C ASP A 161 -11.67 -6.43 16.68
N TYR A 162 -10.97 -5.88 15.67
CA TYR A 162 -10.55 -6.61 14.47
C TYR A 162 -9.37 -7.52 14.77
N LYS A 163 -9.61 -8.70 15.35
CA LYS A 163 -8.57 -9.73 15.51
C LYS A 163 -8.39 -10.52 14.22
N LYS A 164 -7.70 -9.98 13.22
CA LYS A 164 -7.21 -10.74 12.04
C LYS A 164 -8.27 -11.46 11.17
N GLU A 165 -9.56 -11.19 11.35
CA GLU A 165 -10.64 -11.93 10.69
C GLU A 165 -11.10 -11.32 9.36
N SER A 166 -10.73 -10.07 9.07
CA SER A 166 -11.13 -9.39 7.84
C SER A 166 -10.06 -8.40 7.37
N LEU A 167 -10.07 -8.11 6.07
CA LEU A 167 -9.30 -7.04 5.44
C LEU A 167 -10.24 -5.92 5.01
N ARG A 168 -9.87 -4.67 5.26
CA ARG A 168 -10.64 -3.50 4.84
C ARG A 168 -9.76 -2.45 4.15
N LEU A 169 -10.35 -1.69 3.24
CA LEU A 169 -9.75 -0.54 2.56
C LEU A 169 -10.83 0.49 2.22
N SER A 170 -10.54 1.78 2.41
CA SER A 170 -11.35 2.89 1.89
C SER A 170 -10.96 3.23 0.46
N PHE A 171 -11.93 3.55 -0.40
CA PHE A 171 -11.68 4.02 -1.75
C PHE A 171 -12.70 5.06 -2.23
N ALA A 172 -12.22 6.06 -2.96
CA ALA A 172 -13.07 6.99 -3.71
C ALA A 172 -13.36 6.42 -5.10
N THR A 173 -12.40 6.45 -6.02
CA THR A 173 -12.62 5.98 -7.40
C THR A 173 -12.17 4.54 -7.64
N LYS A 174 -11.13 4.08 -6.95
CA LYS A 174 -10.59 2.73 -7.13
C LYS A 174 -9.94 2.23 -5.86
N GLY A 175 -10.29 1.02 -5.45
CA GLY A 175 -9.66 0.31 -4.34
C GLY A 175 -9.36 -1.12 -4.75
N ARG A 176 -8.28 -1.68 -4.22
CA ARG A 176 -7.93 -3.09 -4.43
C ARG A 176 -7.39 -3.68 -3.15
N ILE A 177 -7.87 -4.87 -2.82
CA ILE A 177 -7.31 -5.75 -1.80
C ILE A 177 -6.76 -6.98 -2.52
N THR A 178 -5.51 -7.33 -2.24
CA THR A 178 -4.89 -8.54 -2.78
C THR A 178 -4.79 -9.61 -1.68
N LEU A 179 -5.41 -10.77 -1.93
CA LEU A 179 -5.27 -11.95 -1.09
C LEU A 179 -4.11 -12.81 -1.59
N SER A 180 -3.33 -13.34 -0.66
CA SER A 180 -2.18 -14.21 -0.95
C SER A 180 -2.07 -15.35 0.07
N ARG A 181 -1.17 -16.31 -0.15
CA ARG A 181 -0.94 -17.42 0.79
C ARG A 181 -0.41 -16.95 2.16
N VAL A 182 0.08 -15.72 2.26
CA VAL A 182 0.63 -15.12 3.49
C VAL A 182 -0.14 -13.88 3.96
N SER A 183 -1.21 -13.48 3.25
CA SER A 183 -2.12 -12.46 3.76
C SER A 183 -2.82 -12.97 5.01
N ILE A 184 -3.37 -12.06 5.81
CA ILE A 184 -4.18 -12.41 6.98
C ILE A 184 -5.59 -11.85 6.77
N PRO A 185 -6.62 -12.70 6.58
CA PRO A 185 -6.55 -14.17 6.51
C PRO A 185 -5.87 -14.72 5.22
N PRO A 186 -5.30 -15.94 5.25
CA PRO A 186 -4.54 -16.49 4.13
C PRO A 186 -5.45 -17.09 3.06
N LEU A 187 -5.03 -16.96 1.80
CA LEU A 187 -5.67 -17.60 0.65
C LEU A 187 -5.17 -19.04 0.50
N THR A 188 -6.00 -20.00 0.93
CA THR A 188 -5.72 -21.45 0.82
C THR A 188 -6.86 -22.16 0.09
N ASP A 189 -6.56 -23.29 -0.56
CA ASP A 189 -7.56 -24.11 -1.25
C ASP A 189 -8.54 -24.82 -0.30
N SER A 190 -8.26 -24.81 1.01
CA SER A 190 -9.13 -25.37 2.06
C SER A 190 -10.30 -24.46 2.45
N VAL A 191 -10.23 -23.17 2.13
CA VAL A 191 -11.27 -22.21 2.50
C VAL A 191 -12.42 -22.32 1.49
N PRO A 192 -13.62 -22.72 1.91
CA PRO A 192 -14.69 -23.06 0.98
C PRO A 192 -15.37 -21.82 0.37
N LYS A 193 -15.35 -20.68 1.08
CA LYS A 193 -16.10 -19.48 0.72
C LYS A 193 -15.42 -18.22 1.25
N TRP A 194 -15.52 -17.16 0.47
CA TRP A 194 -15.14 -15.80 0.85
C TRP A 194 -16.33 -14.86 0.68
N PHE A 195 -16.38 -13.83 1.51
CA PHE A 195 -17.39 -12.79 1.47
C PHE A 195 -16.74 -11.43 1.21
N ILE A 196 -17.37 -10.64 0.36
CA ILE A 196 -16.90 -9.30 -0.04
C ILE A 196 -18.04 -8.32 0.24
N GLY A 197 -17.78 -7.34 1.09
CA GLY A 197 -18.71 -6.26 1.43
C GLY A 197 -18.31 -4.94 0.80
N ILE A 198 -19.27 -4.21 0.27
CA ILE A 198 -19.09 -2.83 -0.22
C ILE A 198 -20.16 -1.95 0.41
N GLY A 199 -19.74 -0.91 1.13
CA GLY A 199 -20.62 0.07 1.77
C GLY A 199 -20.11 1.50 1.54
N LEU A 200 -20.99 2.50 1.63
CA LEU A 200 -20.55 3.90 1.61
C LEU A 200 -19.84 4.26 2.92
N LYS A 201 -18.86 5.16 2.84
CA LYS A 201 -18.20 5.71 4.02
C LYS A 201 -18.94 6.96 4.44
N ASN A 202 -19.68 6.90 5.55
CA ASN A 202 -20.39 8.05 6.09
C ASN A 202 -19.39 9.14 6.49
N PRO A 203 -19.41 10.32 5.86
CA PRO A 203 -18.64 11.46 6.33
C PRO A 203 -19.42 12.05 7.51
N SER A 204 -19.06 11.68 8.74
CA SER A 204 -19.42 12.39 9.98
C SER A 204 -20.86 12.92 10.05
N SER A 205 -21.76 12.08 10.55
CA SER A 205 -23.01 12.37 11.30
C SER A 205 -24.02 13.45 10.88
N ASP A 206 -23.83 14.26 9.83
CA ASP A 206 -24.73 15.41 9.57
C ASP A 206 -25.15 15.65 8.09
N VAL A 207 -24.82 14.76 7.15
CA VAL A 207 -25.19 14.95 5.73
C VAL A 207 -26.01 13.78 5.19
N LYS A 208 -27.18 14.14 4.65
CA LYS A 208 -28.33 13.30 4.28
C LYS A 208 -28.00 12.10 3.36
N LEU A 209 -28.55 10.94 3.75
CA LEU A 209 -28.74 9.71 2.99
C LEU A 209 -29.50 9.93 1.66
N SER A 210 -28.85 10.42 0.61
CA SER A 210 -29.35 10.24 -0.76
C SER A 210 -28.27 9.95 -1.79
N GLU A 211 -27.02 9.77 -1.36
CA GLU A 211 -25.93 9.46 -2.27
C GLU A 211 -25.97 7.98 -2.66
N SER A 212 -25.84 7.75 -3.96
CA SER A 212 -25.68 6.42 -4.52
C SER A 212 -24.37 6.34 -5.28
N LYS A 213 -23.71 5.19 -5.20
CA LYS A 213 -22.44 4.94 -5.89
C LYS A 213 -22.53 3.67 -6.70
N SER A 214 -22.36 3.80 -8.01
CA SER A 214 -22.17 2.64 -8.88
C SER A 214 -20.74 2.14 -8.79
N VAL A 215 -20.56 0.90 -8.37
CA VAL A 215 -19.27 0.24 -8.19
C VAL A 215 -19.21 -0.98 -9.09
N LYS A 216 -18.17 -1.05 -9.92
CA LYS A 216 -17.79 -2.22 -10.70
C LYS A 216 -16.76 -3.03 -9.92
N LEU A 217 -17.18 -4.19 -9.43
CA LEU A 217 -16.38 -5.16 -8.70
C LEU A 217 -15.82 -6.21 -9.67
N ARG A 218 -14.54 -6.55 -9.54
CA ARG A 218 -13.87 -7.57 -10.36
C ARG A 218 -12.89 -8.38 -9.53
N LEU A 219 -12.96 -9.69 -9.65
CA LEU A 219 -11.98 -10.63 -9.11
C LEU A 219 -11.07 -11.11 -10.22
N THR A 220 -9.76 -11.03 -10.04
CA THR A 220 -8.77 -11.48 -11.03
C THR A 220 -7.61 -12.19 -10.36
N ARG A 221 -7.14 -13.30 -10.95
CA ARG A 221 -5.86 -13.89 -10.54
C ARG A 221 -4.72 -13.05 -11.11
N SER A 222 -3.80 -12.62 -10.27
CA SER A 222 -2.71 -11.72 -10.66
C SER A 222 -1.38 -12.47 -10.80
N PHE A 223 -0.48 -12.33 -9.84
CA PHE A 223 0.90 -12.83 -9.93
C PHE A 223 1.06 -14.22 -9.29
N ASP A 224 1.97 -15.03 -9.84
CA ASP A 224 2.55 -16.17 -9.13
C ASP A 224 3.61 -15.70 -8.12
N TYR A 225 4.18 -16.67 -7.39
CA TYR A 225 5.20 -16.41 -6.36
C TYR A 225 6.64 -16.69 -6.85
N ASN A 226 6.87 -16.92 -8.16
CA ASN A 226 8.19 -17.25 -8.68
C ASN A 226 8.94 -15.98 -9.11
N TYR A 227 9.68 -15.39 -8.16
CA TYR A 227 10.42 -14.16 -8.40
C TYR A 227 11.93 -14.34 -8.60
N ALA A 228 12.47 -15.55 -8.44
CA ALA A 228 13.93 -15.75 -8.45
C ALA A 228 14.58 -15.25 -9.76
N ALA A 229 14.08 -15.70 -10.91
CA ALA A 229 14.60 -15.29 -12.21
C ALA A 229 14.49 -13.78 -12.48
N PRO A 230 13.32 -13.12 -12.33
CA PRO A 230 13.21 -11.69 -12.60
C PRO A 230 14.00 -10.83 -11.61
N ILE A 231 14.12 -11.22 -10.34
CA ILE A 231 14.97 -10.52 -9.36
C ILE A 231 16.44 -10.61 -9.77
N CYS A 232 16.91 -11.81 -10.10
CA CYS A 232 18.29 -12.01 -10.55
C CYS A 232 18.58 -11.17 -11.80
N ALA A 233 17.69 -11.23 -12.80
CA ALA A 233 17.85 -10.45 -14.03
C ALA A 233 17.90 -8.94 -13.73
N LEU A 234 17.00 -8.43 -12.88
CA LEU A 234 17.01 -7.03 -12.46
C LEU A 234 18.35 -6.66 -11.80
N PHE A 235 18.81 -7.46 -10.83
CA PHE A 235 20.07 -7.19 -10.14
C PHE A 235 21.26 -7.15 -11.09
N PHE A 236 21.38 -8.13 -12.00
CA PHE A 236 22.47 -8.16 -12.99
C PHE A 236 22.44 -6.95 -13.91
N VAL A 237 21.26 -6.57 -14.42
CA VAL A 237 21.12 -5.39 -15.29
C VAL A 237 21.52 -4.13 -14.53
N LEU A 238 20.99 -3.93 -13.32
CA LEU A 238 21.30 -2.75 -12.50
C LEU A 238 22.80 -2.64 -12.19
N PHE A 239 23.42 -3.76 -11.83
CA PHE A 239 24.85 -3.81 -11.51
C PHE A 239 25.73 -3.50 -12.73
N LEU A 240 25.45 -4.13 -13.88
CA LEU A 240 26.23 -3.92 -15.12
C LEU A 240 26.08 -2.48 -15.63
N VAL A 241 24.86 -1.91 -15.58
CA VAL A 241 24.62 -0.50 -15.94
C VAL A 241 25.39 0.43 -15.00
N GLY A 242 25.39 0.16 -13.69
CA GLY A 242 26.14 0.96 -12.72
C GLY A 242 27.65 0.96 -12.98
N ILE A 243 28.21 -0.22 -13.30
CA ILE A 243 29.63 -0.34 -13.70
C ILE A 243 29.89 0.45 -14.98
N LEU A 244 29.06 0.27 -16.01
CA LEU A 244 29.21 0.94 -17.30
C LEU A 244 29.23 2.46 -17.13
N VAL A 245 28.29 3.02 -16.37
CA VAL A 245 28.24 4.46 -16.07
C VAL A 245 29.50 4.92 -15.33
N SER A 246 29.99 4.13 -14.36
CA SER A 246 31.22 4.45 -13.63
C SER A 246 32.47 4.43 -14.50
N VAL A 247 32.54 3.47 -15.43
CA VAL A 247 33.62 3.40 -16.43
C VAL A 247 33.57 4.58 -17.39
N ILE A 248 32.39 4.96 -17.88
CA ILE A 248 32.22 6.17 -18.72
C ILE A 248 32.64 7.42 -17.94
N ALA A 249 32.23 7.54 -16.67
CA ALA A 249 32.64 8.63 -15.81
C ALA A 249 34.16 8.67 -15.61
N CYS A 250 34.82 7.50 -15.48
CA CYS A 250 36.29 7.44 -15.47
C CYS A 250 36.87 8.14 -16.69
N PHE A 251 36.46 7.72 -17.90
CA PHE A 251 37.01 8.29 -19.13
C PHE A 251 36.76 9.80 -19.26
N LEU A 252 35.59 10.29 -18.83
CA LEU A 252 35.25 11.72 -18.89
C LEU A 252 36.00 12.57 -17.86
N PHE A 253 36.26 12.03 -16.66
CA PHE A 253 36.85 12.77 -15.54
C PHE A 253 38.33 12.42 -15.27
N GLU A 254 38.94 11.53 -16.05
CA GLU A 254 40.37 11.20 -15.95
C GLU A 254 41.27 12.28 -16.60
N GLU A 255 40.76 13.04 -17.58
CA GLU A 255 41.47 14.18 -18.20
C GLU A 255 41.89 15.28 -17.20
N PRO A 256 41.04 15.83 -16.32
CA PRO A 256 41.44 16.88 -15.37
C PRO A 256 42.45 16.43 -14.30
N LEU A 257 42.54 15.12 -14.01
CA LEU A 257 43.55 14.58 -13.09
C LEU A 257 44.96 14.62 -13.70
N THR A 258 45.11 14.70 -15.02
CA THR A 258 46.43 14.69 -15.70
C THR A 258 47.01 16.09 -15.99
N GLN A 259 46.21 17.16 -15.86
CA GLN A 259 46.66 18.52 -16.21
C GLN A 259 47.47 19.26 -15.14
N VAL A 260 47.73 18.66 -13.97
CA VAL A 260 48.76 19.20 -13.05
C VAL A 260 50.13 18.80 -13.59
N LYS A 261 50.67 19.60 -14.53
CA LYS A 261 52.08 19.51 -14.91
C LYS A 261 52.92 19.97 -13.70
N PRO A 262 53.81 19.13 -13.15
CA PRO A 262 54.90 19.66 -12.34
C PRO A 262 55.75 20.54 -13.25
N GLY A 263 56.21 21.68 -12.73
CA GLY A 263 57.11 22.58 -13.46
C GLY A 263 58.29 21.82 -14.06
N GLU A 264 58.76 22.29 -15.22
CA GLU A 264 59.86 21.71 -15.99
C GLU A 264 61.01 21.26 -15.10
N GLY A 265 61.18 19.94 -14.98
CA GLY A 265 62.18 19.32 -14.13
C GLY A 265 62.11 17.80 -14.22
N ASP A 266 62.78 17.27 -15.23
CA ASP A 266 63.15 15.87 -15.46
C ASP A 266 62.05 14.83 -15.74
N GLN A 267 62.31 14.05 -16.79
CA GLN A 267 61.61 12.82 -17.16
C GLN A 267 61.51 11.88 -15.96
N PHE A 268 60.38 11.93 -15.25
CA PHE A 268 60.04 10.95 -14.25
C PHE A 268 59.52 9.70 -14.98
N ASN A 269 60.13 8.55 -14.70
CA ASN A 269 59.71 7.25 -15.23
C ASN A 269 58.24 6.99 -14.89
N ASN A 270 57.36 7.13 -15.87
CA ASN A 270 55.90 6.96 -15.76
C ASN A 270 55.44 5.51 -15.52
N ASN A 271 56.34 4.58 -15.17
CA ASN A 271 56.07 3.14 -15.18
C ASN A 271 56.36 2.46 -13.82
N ALA A 272 55.99 3.09 -12.70
CA ALA A 272 55.69 2.31 -11.50
C ALA A 272 54.21 1.89 -11.58
N ASP A 273 53.92 0.97 -12.51
CA ASP A 273 52.60 0.40 -12.68
C ASP A 273 52.29 -0.39 -11.40
N LEU A 274 51.54 0.24 -10.48
CA LEU A 274 51.26 -0.34 -9.18
C LEU A 274 50.38 -1.57 -9.43
N THR A 275 50.96 -2.76 -9.23
CA THR A 275 50.22 -4.03 -9.39
C THR A 275 48.88 -3.96 -8.67
N CYS A 276 47.82 -4.59 -9.22
CA CYS A 276 46.47 -4.58 -8.65
C CYS A 276 46.45 -4.92 -7.15
N ARG A 277 47.32 -5.85 -6.73
CA ARG A 277 47.52 -6.19 -5.31
C ARG A 277 48.10 -5.04 -4.48
N GLY A 278 49.08 -4.30 -5.01
CA GLY A 278 49.64 -3.11 -4.37
C GLY A 278 48.61 -1.99 -4.24
N PHE A 279 47.79 -1.75 -5.28
CA PHE A 279 46.72 -0.76 -5.23
C PHE A 279 45.65 -1.11 -4.20
N PHE A 280 45.26 -2.39 -4.10
CA PHE A 280 44.32 -2.85 -3.09
C PHE A 280 44.84 -2.63 -1.64
N VAL A 281 46.14 -2.80 -1.41
CA VAL A 281 46.76 -2.52 -0.11
C VAL A 281 46.71 -1.03 0.21
N GLU A 282 47.02 -0.15 -0.74
CA GLU A 282 46.90 1.30 -0.55
C GLU A 282 45.45 1.73 -0.32
N MET A 283 44.50 1.14 -1.03
CA MET A 283 43.08 1.35 -0.81
C MET A 283 42.64 0.96 0.61
N LEU A 284 43.11 -0.18 1.13
CA LEU A 284 42.86 -0.59 2.52
C LEU A 284 43.51 0.37 3.53
N LYS A 285 44.68 0.93 3.24
CA LYS A 285 45.31 1.96 4.09
C LYS A 285 44.47 3.23 4.13
N VAL A 286 43.96 3.68 2.97
CA VAL A 286 43.04 4.82 2.86
C VAL A 286 41.77 4.55 3.67
N ILE A 287 41.16 3.37 3.53
CA ILE A 287 40.01 2.96 4.35
C ILE A 287 40.37 3.02 5.84
N SER A 288 41.45 2.37 6.27
CA SER A 288 41.85 2.26 7.67
C SER A 288 42.10 3.64 8.30
N TYR A 289 42.86 4.49 7.60
CA TYR A 289 43.18 5.84 8.05
C TYR A 289 41.91 6.71 8.17
N HIS A 290 41.00 6.65 7.20
CA HIS A 290 39.83 7.53 7.20
C HIS A 290 38.68 7.02 8.08
N TRP A 291 38.41 5.72 8.10
CA TRP A 291 37.30 5.16 8.88
C TRP A 291 37.66 4.97 10.36
N PHE A 292 38.95 4.82 10.69
CA PHE A 292 39.38 4.52 12.06
C PHE A 292 40.37 5.52 12.68
N SER A 293 40.95 6.46 11.91
CA SER A 293 41.96 7.43 12.42
C SER A 293 41.57 8.91 12.31
N PHE A 294 40.27 9.26 12.39
CA PHE A 294 39.79 10.66 12.39
C PHE A 294 40.29 11.52 11.21
N GLY A 295 40.21 11.01 9.97
CA GLY A 295 40.46 11.83 8.78
C GLY A 295 39.41 12.96 8.63
N PRO A 296 39.74 14.13 8.05
CA PRO A 296 38.79 15.24 7.92
C PRO A 296 37.77 14.98 6.80
N LYS A 297 36.75 14.16 7.07
CA LYS A 297 35.61 13.88 6.16
C LYS A 297 34.29 14.36 6.73
N THR A 298 34.29 15.60 7.23
CA THR A 298 33.18 16.20 7.99
C THR A 298 31.83 16.05 7.32
N PHE A 299 31.71 16.34 6.01
CA PHE A 299 30.44 16.17 5.29
C PHE A 299 29.97 14.71 5.25
N SER A 300 30.89 13.77 5.05
CA SER A 300 30.56 12.34 5.01
C SER A 300 30.07 11.85 6.36
N TYR A 301 30.75 12.23 7.45
CA TYR A 301 30.34 11.86 8.80
C TYR A 301 29.01 12.50 9.19
N ILE A 302 28.80 13.78 8.86
CA ILE A 302 27.53 14.46 9.14
C ILE A 302 26.39 13.77 8.40
N THR A 303 26.51 13.50 7.10
CA THR A 303 25.48 12.76 6.35
C THR A 303 25.23 11.38 6.95
N GLY A 304 26.30 10.67 7.34
CA GLY A 304 26.20 9.38 8.04
C GLY A 304 25.42 9.47 9.34
N ILE A 305 25.77 10.40 10.23
CA ILE A 305 25.12 10.59 11.54
C ILE A 305 23.65 11.00 11.34
N VAL A 306 23.39 12.01 10.52
CA VAL A 306 22.02 12.50 10.24
C VAL A 306 21.17 11.39 9.64
N GLY A 307 21.68 10.65 8.66
CA GLY A 307 20.97 9.54 8.04
C GLY A 307 20.64 8.43 9.04
N ASN A 308 21.60 8.00 9.87
CA ASN A 308 21.34 6.97 10.88
C ASN A 308 20.33 7.43 11.93
N VAL A 309 20.44 8.67 12.45
CA VAL A 309 19.51 9.20 13.46
C VAL A 309 18.08 9.26 12.91
N LEU A 310 17.91 9.76 11.69
CA LEU A 310 16.59 9.81 11.03
C LEU A 310 16.07 8.41 10.71
N MET A 311 16.96 7.48 10.32
CA MET A 311 16.59 6.11 9.95
C MET A 311 15.98 5.35 11.12
N VAL A 312 16.54 5.48 12.33
CA VAL A 312 16.02 4.81 13.52
C VAL A 312 14.56 5.23 13.79
N GLY A 313 14.27 6.53 13.73
CA GLY A 313 12.91 7.05 13.94
C GLY A 313 11.94 6.61 12.83
N ALA A 314 12.36 6.71 11.57
CA ALA A 314 11.54 6.28 10.44
C ALA A 314 11.23 4.78 10.50
N PHE A 315 12.22 3.96 10.81
CA PHE A 315 12.04 2.51 10.95
C PHE A 315 11.03 2.18 12.05
N GLN A 316 11.19 2.74 13.25
CA GLN A 316 10.27 2.50 14.36
C GLN A 316 8.82 2.89 14.01
N PHE A 317 8.63 4.04 13.38
CA PHE A 317 7.31 4.52 12.96
C PHE A 317 6.67 3.60 11.91
N VAL A 318 7.43 3.27 10.85
CA VAL A 318 6.97 2.43 9.74
C VAL A 318 6.57 1.04 10.22
N PHE A 319 7.40 0.41 11.05
CA PHE A 319 7.12 -0.94 11.55
C PHE A 319 5.94 -0.98 12.53
N ALA A 320 5.78 0.04 13.39
CA ALA A 320 4.63 0.12 14.29
C ALA A 320 3.31 0.28 13.53
N ASN A 321 3.30 1.12 12.49
CA ASN A 321 2.12 1.30 11.64
C ASN A 321 1.81 0.05 10.81
N TRP A 322 2.83 -0.62 10.27
CA TRP A 322 2.66 -1.88 9.56
C TRP A 322 2.11 -2.98 10.46
N ASP A 323 2.64 -3.13 11.68
CA ASP A 323 2.14 -4.11 12.65
C ASP A 323 0.67 -3.84 13.01
N THR A 324 0.32 -2.57 13.25
CA THR A 324 -1.07 -2.15 13.50
C THR A 324 -1.99 -2.45 12.31
N MET A 325 -1.51 -2.22 11.08
CA MET A 325 -2.24 -2.53 9.85
C MET A 325 -2.51 -4.03 9.71
N ILE A 326 -1.50 -4.87 9.98
CA ILE A 326 -1.61 -6.34 9.90
C ILE A 326 -2.52 -6.89 11.00
N GLN A 327 -2.44 -6.34 12.22
CA GLN A 327 -3.28 -6.80 13.33
C GLN A 327 -4.75 -6.46 13.12
N ASN A 328 -5.05 -5.22 12.73
CA ASN A 328 -6.42 -4.73 12.54
C ASN A 328 -7.02 -5.12 11.18
N GLY A 329 -6.21 -5.61 10.24
CA GLY A 329 -6.63 -5.85 8.85
C GLY A 329 -6.98 -4.57 8.09
N ASP A 330 -6.59 -3.40 8.61
CA ASP A 330 -6.94 -2.10 8.07
C ASP A 330 -5.89 -1.56 7.12
N ARG A 331 -6.09 -1.80 5.82
CA ARG A 331 -5.20 -1.35 4.74
C ARG A 331 -5.23 0.17 4.51
N ASP A 332 -5.99 0.95 5.29
CA ASP A 332 -5.89 2.41 5.26
C ASP A 332 -4.71 2.93 6.09
N ASN A 333 -4.27 2.19 7.12
CA ASN A 333 -3.17 2.60 8.01
C ASN A 333 -1.84 2.77 7.27
N CYS A 334 -1.57 1.85 6.35
CA CYS A 334 -0.54 1.97 5.34
C CYS A 334 -1.30 2.00 4.02
N TYR A 335 -1.27 3.11 3.26
CA TYR A 335 -2.09 3.41 2.07
C TYR A 335 -1.84 2.43 0.89
N TYR A 336 -2.14 1.17 1.14
CA TYR A 336 -1.99 0.04 0.27
C TYR A 336 -3.24 -0.05 -0.57
N ASN A 337 -3.24 0.63 -1.71
CA ASN A 337 -4.22 0.34 -2.75
C ASN A 337 -3.89 -0.96 -3.53
N ASP A 338 -3.02 -1.82 -2.97
CA ASP A 338 -2.46 -3.07 -3.51
C ASP A 338 -2.18 -3.06 -5.03
N PHE A 339 -1.92 -1.89 -5.61
CA PHE A 339 -1.70 -1.77 -7.03
C PHE A 339 -0.30 -2.30 -7.35
N CYS A 340 -0.27 -3.32 -8.21
CA CYS A 340 0.95 -4.04 -8.53
C CYS A 340 1.63 -4.64 -7.29
N TYR A 341 0.85 -4.99 -6.26
CA TYR A 341 1.35 -5.63 -5.05
C TYR A 341 1.82 -7.05 -5.34
N ARG A 342 3.11 -7.32 -5.08
CA ARG A 342 3.71 -8.64 -5.21
C ARG A 342 4.25 -9.09 -3.87
N VAL A 343 3.68 -10.16 -3.37
CA VAL A 343 4.01 -10.75 -2.08
C VAL A 343 4.95 -11.93 -2.27
N ALA A 344 6.04 -11.97 -1.49
CA ALA A 344 6.96 -13.10 -1.48
C ALA A 344 6.64 -14.11 -0.36
N ASN A 345 7.20 -13.87 0.83
CA ASN A 345 7.09 -14.74 2.01
C ASN A 345 6.37 -14.07 3.19
N HIS A 346 6.29 -12.74 3.17
CA HIS A 346 5.57 -11.93 4.14
C HIS A 346 4.65 -10.99 3.38
N ASP A 347 3.55 -10.59 4.01
CA ASP A 347 2.58 -9.65 3.46
C ASP A 347 3.16 -8.23 3.41
N ILE A 348 4.10 -8.03 2.50
CA ILE A 348 4.84 -6.81 2.22
C ILE A 348 4.96 -6.60 0.70
N PRO A 349 5.04 -5.35 0.22
CA PRO A 349 5.11 -5.02 -1.21
C PRO A 349 6.53 -5.19 -1.75
N PHE A 350 6.93 -6.45 -1.93
CA PHE A 350 8.31 -6.81 -2.23
C PHE A 350 8.86 -6.13 -3.49
N ASN A 351 8.06 -6.00 -4.54
CA ASN A 351 8.50 -5.39 -5.80
C ASN A 351 8.76 -3.88 -5.71
N LEU A 352 7.94 -3.16 -4.92
CA LEU A 352 8.08 -1.70 -4.76
C LEU A 352 9.31 -1.36 -3.89
N MET A 353 9.61 -2.22 -2.92
CA MET A 353 10.84 -2.11 -2.14
C MET A 353 12.07 -2.45 -2.98
N LEU A 354 12.03 -3.56 -3.72
CA LEU A 354 13.18 -4.04 -4.49
C LEU A 354 13.63 -3.06 -5.58
N SER A 355 12.70 -2.35 -6.23
CA SER A 355 13.06 -1.36 -7.25
C SER A 355 13.97 -0.24 -6.71
N ASN A 356 13.84 0.08 -5.42
CA ASN A 356 14.64 1.11 -4.75
C ASN A 356 16.03 0.63 -4.30
N LEU A 357 16.29 -0.68 -4.34
CA LEU A 357 17.62 -1.23 -4.12
C LEU A 357 18.64 -0.73 -5.16
N THR A 358 18.16 -0.26 -6.31
CA THR A 358 18.98 0.39 -7.36
C THR A 358 19.82 1.54 -6.80
N TYR A 359 19.20 2.43 -6.01
CA TYR A 359 19.91 3.56 -5.38
C TYR A 359 21.05 3.07 -4.48
N ILE A 360 20.82 1.99 -3.72
CA ILE A 360 21.82 1.40 -2.83
C ILE A 360 22.96 0.77 -3.63
N VAL A 361 22.66 -0.02 -4.66
CA VAL A 361 23.71 -0.66 -5.48
C VAL A 361 24.56 0.38 -6.20
N HIS A 362 23.94 1.36 -6.87
CA HIS A 362 24.67 2.41 -7.59
C HIS A 362 25.45 3.33 -6.65
N SER A 363 24.91 3.65 -5.48
CA SER A 363 25.63 4.45 -4.48
C SER A 363 26.84 3.71 -3.90
N LEU A 364 26.75 2.40 -3.65
CA LEU A 364 27.90 1.61 -3.22
C LEU A 364 28.99 1.55 -4.31
N ILE A 365 28.60 1.41 -5.58
CA ILE A 365 29.55 1.52 -6.70
C ILE A 365 30.22 2.91 -6.68
N LEU A 366 29.45 3.98 -6.46
CA LEU A 366 29.97 5.34 -6.35
C LEU A 366 30.91 5.52 -5.14
N VAL A 367 30.63 4.91 -3.98
CA VAL A 367 31.54 4.90 -2.82
C VAL A 367 32.88 4.28 -3.21
N VAL A 368 32.85 3.10 -3.84
CA VAL A 368 34.06 2.40 -4.32
C VAL A 368 34.80 3.27 -5.35
N TRP A 369 34.07 3.93 -6.23
CA TRP A 369 34.65 4.82 -7.22
C TRP A 369 35.39 6.02 -6.60
N VAL A 370 34.74 6.73 -5.67
CA VAL A 370 35.35 7.84 -4.93
C VAL A 370 36.59 7.37 -4.17
N LEU A 371 36.55 6.17 -3.60
CA LEU A 371 37.68 5.55 -2.91
C LEU A 371 38.85 5.23 -3.86
N ILE A 372 38.58 4.74 -5.06
CA ILE A 372 39.61 4.52 -6.09
C ILE A 372 40.28 5.84 -6.48
N LEU A 373 39.49 6.90 -6.72
CA LEU A 373 40.01 8.23 -7.06
C LEU A 373 40.88 8.81 -5.93
N GLU A 374 40.41 8.72 -4.69
CA GLU A 374 41.17 9.15 -3.51
C GLU A 374 42.48 8.38 -3.37
N THR A 375 42.46 7.07 -3.60
CA THR A 375 43.66 6.23 -3.56
C THR A 375 44.66 6.64 -4.66
N LYS A 376 44.20 6.86 -5.90
CA LYS A 376 45.05 7.37 -7.00
C LYS A 376 45.74 8.69 -6.63
N VAL A 377 45.00 9.65 -6.05
CA VAL A 377 45.55 10.94 -5.62
C VAL A 377 46.54 10.78 -4.46
N ASN A 378 46.22 9.95 -3.47
CA ASN A 378 47.11 9.70 -2.33
C ASN A 378 48.43 9.04 -2.74
N VAL A 379 48.40 8.03 -3.60
CA VAL A 379 49.61 7.39 -4.14
C VAL A 379 50.46 8.39 -4.92
N ARG A 380 49.85 9.25 -5.75
CA ARG A 380 50.58 10.30 -6.48
C ARG A 380 51.25 11.30 -5.54
N CYS A 381 50.56 11.71 -4.47
CA CYS A 381 51.10 12.61 -3.46
C CYS A 381 52.26 11.99 -2.67
N GLN A 382 52.27 10.66 -2.49
CA GLN A 382 53.40 9.96 -1.84
C GLN A 382 54.63 9.87 -2.75
N SER A 383 54.42 9.83 -4.06
CA SER A 383 55.51 9.78 -5.05
C SER A 383 56.10 11.17 -5.37
N GLY A 384 55.38 12.27 -5.08
CA GLY A 384 55.86 13.65 -5.24
C GLY A 384 56.79 14.06 -4.09
N ARG A 385 57.92 14.70 -4.41
CA ARG A 385 58.95 15.07 -3.41
C ARG A 385 58.59 16.29 -2.54
N ASP A 386 57.57 17.06 -2.88
CA ASP A 386 57.24 18.30 -2.19
C ASP A 386 55.98 18.17 -1.31
N ALA A 387 56.15 18.31 0.00
CA ALA A 387 55.07 18.21 0.98
C ALA A 387 54.03 19.34 0.83
N LEU A 388 54.46 20.50 0.31
CA LEU A 388 53.58 21.64 0.05
C LEU A 388 52.64 21.35 -1.14
N GLU A 389 53.18 20.76 -2.21
CA GLU A 389 52.42 20.37 -3.40
C GLU A 389 51.42 19.25 -3.08
N ALA A 390 51.84 18.23 -2.31
CA ALA A 390 50.95 17.17 -1.83
C ALA A 390 49.79 17.72 -0.98
N THR A 391 50.05 18.74 -0.16
CA THR A 391 49.01 19.39 0.66
C THR A 391 48.05 20.21 -0.20
N ALA A 392 48.55 20.93 -1.21
CA ALA A 392 47.74 21.70 -2.16
C ALA A 392 46.84 20.79 -3.02
N ILE A 393 47.37 19.67 -3.52
CA ILE A 393 46.61 18.67 -4.28
C ILE A 393 45.50 18.05 -3.42
N LYS A 394 45.82 17.66 -2.17
CA LYS A 394 44.81 17.11 -1.23
C LYS A 394 43.73 18.13 -0.86
N LYS A 395 44.07 19.42 -0.78
CA LYS A 395 43.10 20.49 -0.52
C LYS A 395 42.19 20.75 -1.71
N ARG A 396 42.70 20.63 -2.94
CA ARG A 396 41.93 20.77 -4.19
C ARG A 396 40.91 19.65 -4.36
N TYR A 397 41.28 18.41 -4.05
CA TYR A 397 40.38 17.26 -4.16
C TYR A 397 39.70 16.95 -2.82
N CYS A 398 38.63 17.68 -2.50
CA CYS A 398 37.81 17.41 -1.31
C CYS A 398 36.86 16.21 -1.54
N PHE A 399 37.37 14.99 -1.40
CA PHE A 399 36.56 13.76 -1.54
C PHE A 399 35.44 13.62 -0.47
N SER A 400 35.44 14.45 0.58
CA SER A 400 34.41 14.41 1.62
C SER A 400 33.00 14.64 1.09
N ILE A 401 32.83 15.51 0.09
CA ILE A 401 31.50 15.79 -0.50
C ILE A 401 31.07 14.63 -1.39
N GLY A 402 32.00 14.02 -2.14
CA GLY A 402 31.74 12.82 -2.95
C GLY A 402 31.21 11.65 -2.10
N TYR A 403 31.86 11.36 -0.97
CA TYR A 403 31.33 10.35 -0.04
C TYR A 403 30.00 10.75 0.58
N ALA A 404 29.82 12.02 0.97
CA ALA A 404 28.55 12.50 1.51
C ALA A 404 27.42 12.32 0.50
N PHE A 405 27.66 12.60 -0.78
CA PHE A 405 26.71 12.39 -1.86
C PHE A 405 26.38 10.90 -2.06
N SER A 406 27.38 10.03 -2.05
CA SER A 406 27.15 8.58 -2.10
C SER A 406 26.32 8.08 -0.90
N TRP A 407 26.64 8.51 0.32
CA TRP A 407 25.84 8.17 1.50
C TRP A 407 24.42 8.73 1.40
N GLY A 408 24.25 9.94 0.86
CA GLY A 408 22.94 10.51 0.57
C GLY A 408 22.09 9.58 -0.29
N LEU A 409 22.66 9.03 -1.37
CA LEU A 409 21.98 8.07 -2.24
C LEU A 409 21.71 6.71 -1.57
N VAL A 410 22.61 6.23 -0.70
CA VAL A 410 22.33 5.03 0.12
C VAL A 410 21.10 5.26 0.99
N PHE A 411 21.07 6.39 1.72
CA PHE A 411 19.96 6.71 2.61
C PHE A 411 18.67 6.95 1.84
N GLU A 412 18.70 7.63 0.70
CA GLU A 412 17.56 7.75 -0.22
C GLU A 412 16.96 6.37 -0.54
N GLY A 413 17.80 5.40 -0.97
CA GLY A 413 17.33 4.05 -1.25
C GLY A 413 16.70 3.35 -0.03
N LEU A 414 17.26 3.56 1.15
CA LEU A 414 16.73 2.99 2.41
C LEU A 414 15.41 3.65 2.83
N PHE A 415 15.31 4.98 2.79
CA PHE A 415 14.09 5.71 3.15
C PHE A 415 12.98 5.45 2.13
N SER A 416 13.29 5.36 0.84
CA SER A 416 12.32 4.99 -0.19
C SER A 416 11.81 3.56 -0.01
N THR A 417 12.70 2.64 0.36
CA THR A 417 12.31 1.27 0.72
C THR A 417 11.37 1.25 1.93
N LEU A 418 11.66 2.04 2.97
CA LEU A 418 10.79 2.17 4.15
C LEU A 418 9.45 2.83 3.83
N TYR A 419 9.43 3.87 2.99
CA TYR A 419 8.19 4.50 2.52
C TYR A 419 7.30 3.47 1.84
N HIS A 420 7.86 2.67 0.91
CA HIS A 420 7.08 1.64 0.24
C HIS A 420 6.68 0.49 1.17
N PHE A 421 7.38 0.24 2.28
CA PHE A 421 7.01 -0.77 3.28
C PHE A 421 5.76 -0.41 4.11
N CYS A 422 5.42 0.87 4.25
CA CYS A 422 4.13 1.32 4.79
C CYS A 422 3.86 2.75 4.29
N PRO A 423 3.25 2.91 3.12
CA PRO A 423 3.10 4.23 2.50
C PRO A 423 2.09 5.07 3.27
N SER A 424 2.47 6.30 3.61
CA SER A 424 1.61 7.28 4.26
C SER A 424 2.10 8.69 3.94
N ARG A 425 1.29 9.70 4.23
CA ARG A 425 1.71 11.10 4.08
C ARG A 425 2.94 11.45 4.93
N PHE A 426 3.09 10.80 6.09
CA PHE A 426 4.21 11.02 6.99
C PHE A 426 5.47 10.31 6.51
N THR A 427 5.35 9.05 6.10
CA THR A 427 6.50 8.26 5.62
C THR A 427 7.05 8.79 4.30
N PHE A 428 6.22 9.46 3.48
CA PHE A 428 6.66 10.20 2.29
C PHE A 428 7.64 11.35 2.62
N GLN A 429 7.51 11.99 3.79
CA GLN A 429 8.43 13.07 4.19
C GLN A 429 9.83 12.55 4.48
N PHE A 430 9.96 11.31 5.00
CA PHE A 430 11.26 10.70 5.24
C PHE A 430 12.00 10.41 3.93
N ASP A 431 11.28 9.92 2.92
CA ASP A 431 11.80 9.69 1.56
C ASP A 431 12.29 11.01 0.93
N SER A 432 11.42 12.03 0.91
CA SER A 432 11.74 13.32 0.31
C SER A 432 12.89 14.08 1.00
N ALA A 433 13.14 13.83 2.29
CA ALA A 433 14.19 14.54 3.04
C ALA A 433 15.59 14.32 2.44
N PHE A 434 15.91 13.09 2.05
CA PHE A 434 17.21 12.78 1.46
C PHE A 434 17.33 13.24 0.01
N MET A 435 16.24 13.31 -0.74
CA MET A 435 16.21 14.00 -2.03
C MET A 435 16.69 15.46 -1.92
N PHE A 436 16.25 16.21 -0.90
CA PHE A 436 16.71 17.59 -0.69
C PHE A 436 18.19 17.66 -0.28
N ILE A 437 18.66 16.74 0.57
CA ILE A 437 20.08 16.66 0.96
C ILE A 437 20.95 16.38 -0.28
N ILE A 438 20.55 15.42 -1.12
CA ILE A 438 21.24 15.08 -2.36
C ILE A 438 21.28 16.30 -3.28
N ALA A 439 20.16 17.00 -3.48
CA ALA A 439 20.11 18.20 -4.32
C ALA A 439 21.07 19.29 -3.82
N GLY A 440 21.12 19.53 -2.50
CA GLY A 440 22.07 20.47 -1.89
C GLY A 440 23.52 20.04 -2.11
N LEU A 441 23.82 18.75 -1.93
CA LEU A 441 25.15 18.20 -2.19
C LEU A 441 25.54 18.28 -3.67
N THR A 442 24.60 18.11 -4.61
CA THR A 442 24.84 18.32 -6.05
C THR A 442 25.26 19.75 -6.34
N VAL A 443 24.55 20.74 -5.79
CA VAL A 443 24.91 22.16 -5.96
C VAL A 443 26.30 22.44 -5.40
N LEU A 444 26.62 21.90 -4.21
CA LEU A 444 27.96 22.03 -3.62
C LEU A 444 29.04 21.33 -4.44
N LEU A 445 28.76 20.16 -5.02
CA LEU A 445 29.70 19.46 -5.90
C LEU A 445 29.97 20.24 -7.18
N LEU A 446 28.94 20.82 -7.79
CA LEU A 446 29.09 21.67 -8.98
C LEU A 446 29.87 22.94 -8.64
N TYR A 447 29.53 23.62 -7.54
CA TYR A 447 30.23 24.83 -7.12
C TYR A 447 31.72 24.59 -6.84
N ASN A 448 32.04 23.56 -6.03
CA ASN A 448 33.43 23.24 -5.67
C ASN A 448 34.19 22.53 -6.81
N GLY A 449 33.51 22.04 -7.85
CA GLY A 449 34.12 21.43 -9.03
C GLY A 449 34.39 22.42 -10.17
N ILE A 450 33.97 23.69 -10.04
CA ILE A 450 34.16 24.76 -11.02
C ILE A 450 35.44 25.59 -10.76
N GLU A 451 36.24 25.26 -9.73
CA GLU A 451 37.60 25.81 -9.49
C GLU A 451 38.72 24.89 -9.98
#